data_AF-A0A830BNP4-F1
#
_entry.id   AF-A0A830BNP4-F1
#
_cell.length_a   1.000
_cell.length_b   1.000
_cell.length_c   1.000
_cell.angle_alpha   90.00
_cell.angle_beta   90.00
_cell.angle_gamma   90.00
#
_symmetry.space_group_name_H-M   'P 1'
#
loop_
_entity.id
_entity.type
_entity.pdbx_description
1 polymer ?
#
loop_
_entity_poly.entity_id
_entity_poly.type
_entity_poly.pdbx_seq_one_letter_code
_entity_poly.pdbx_strand_id
1 'polypeptide(L)'
;MILKQRLKVPPLIHQFSKTLDNNLVSYPIKMLLKYRPEGIDQKKERLLKRAQAETEGKTPEFKKPIVVKYGLNHVTYLIEQNKAKLVVIAHDIDPIELVVWLPALYRKMEILYCIVEPNFCFPFQIKIRSTNTRLRLKRSLSSPARECGHL
;
A
#
# COMPACT_ATOMS: atom_id res chain seq x y z
N MET A 1 -28.07 -3.97 -6.12
CA MET A 1 -27.64 -3.43 -4.81
C MET A 1 -28.73 -3.44 -3.71
N ILE A 2 -30.02 -3.65 -4.03
CA ILE A 2 -31.09 -3.70 -3.00
C ILE A 2 -31.10 -5.00 -2.16
N LEU A 3 -30.79 -6.14 -2.78
CA LEU A 3 -30.81 -7.46 -2.12
C LEU A 3 -29.81 -7.57 -0.96
N LYS A 4 -28.59 -7.03 -1.13
CA LYS A 4 -27.54 -7.05 -0.09
C LYS A 4 -27.91 -6.23 1.16
N GLN A 5 -28.74 -5.20 1.03
CA GLN A 5 -29.22 -4.38 2.15
C GLN A 5 -30.41 -5.02 2.89
N ARG A 6 -31.19 -5.84 2.18
CA ARG A 6 -32.39 -6.51 2.73
C ARG A 6 -32.06 -7.85 3.38
N LEU A 7 -31.06 -8.56 2.88
CA LEU A 7 -30.59 -9.82 3.44
C LEU A 7 -29.62 -9.56 4.60
N LYS A 8 -29.67 -10.42 5.62
CA LYS A 8 -28.66 -10.42 6.69
C LYS A 8 -27.32 -10.89 6.11
N VAL A 9 -26.39 -9.96 5.97
CA VAL A 9 -25.03 -10.24 5.50
C VAL A 9 -24.16 -10.76 6.66
N PRO A 10 -23.41 -11.86 6.46
CA PRO A 10 -22.44 -12.33 7.44
C PRO A 10 -21.40 -11.25 7.79
N PRO A 11 -20.91 -11.21 9.04
CA PRO A 11 -19.98 -10.17 9.51
C PRO A 11 -18.68 -10.13 8.70
N LEU A 12 -18.25 -11.27 8.16
CA LEU A 12 -17.04 -11.40 7.35
C LEU A 12 -17.15 -10.72 5.98
N ILE A 13 -18.36 -10.54 5.45
CA ILE A 13 -18.59 -9.82 4.19
C ILE A 13 -18.88 -8.35 4.51
N HIS A 14 -19.63 -8.09 5.57
CA HIS A 14 -20.00 -6.74 5.98
C HIS A 14 -18.80 -5.84 6.34
N GLN A 15 -17.65 -6.41 6.72
CA GLN A 15 -16.43 -5.64 6.96
C GLN A 15 -15.97 -4.82 5.75
N PHE A 16 -16.21 -5.30 4.52
CA PHE A 16 -15.84 -4.59 3.29
C PHE A 16 -16.77 -3.41 2.98
N SER A 17 -17.94 -3.33 3.63
CA SER A 17 -18.78 -2.13 3.59
C SER A 17 -18.29 -1.02 4.53
N LYS A 18 -17.33 -1.31 5.42
CA LYS A 18 -16.74 -0.32 6.34
C LYS A 18 -15.46 0.24 5.74
N THR A 19 -15.59 1.38 5.07
CA THR A 19 -14.50 2.09 4.40
C THR A 19 -13.95 3.21 5.27
N LEU A 20 -12.71 3.64 5.01
CA LEU A 20 -12.14 4.84 5.61
C LEU A 20 -12.79 6.10 5.03
N ASP A 21 -13.00 7.11 5.88
CA ASP A 21 -13.54 8.41 5.46
C ASP A 21 -12.61 9.12 4.48
N ASN A 22 -13.21 9.83 3.52
CA ASN A 22 -12.50 10.53 2.43
C ASN A 22 -11.37 11.45 2.91
N ASN A 23 -11.51 12.06 4.08
CA ASN A 23 -10.49 12.93 4.68
C ASN A 23 -9.24 12.13 5.11
N LEU A 24 -9.46 10.97 5.75
CA LEU A 24 -8.40 10.10 6.24
C LEU A 24 -7.70 9.33 5.12
N VAL A 25 -8.43 9.03 4.04
CA VAL A 25 -7.91 8.31 2.86
C VAL A 25 -6.80 9.09 2.13
N SER A 26 -6.81 10.42 2.21
CA SER A 26 -5.82 11.26 1.52
C SER A 26 -4.37 11.01 1.96
N TYR A 27 -4.14 10.72 3.24
CA TYR A 27 -2.81 10.48 3.81
C TYR A 27 -2.14 9.20 3.28
N PRO A 28 -2.74 7.99 3.40
CA PRO A 28 -2.13 6.77 2.88
C PRO A 28 -1.95 6.84 1.36
N ILE A 29 -2.87 7.46 0.62
CA ILE A 29 -2.77 7.54 -0.84
C ILE A 29 -1.60 8.43 -1.28
N LYS A 30 -1.44 9.62 -0.69
CA LYS A 30 -0.28 10.50 -0.96
C LYS A 30 1.04 9.77 -0.67
N MET A 31 1.11 9.02 0.42
CA MET A 31 2.28 8.20 0.71
C MET A 31 2.53 7.13 -0.38
N LEU A 32 1.48 6.46 -0.82
CA LEU A 32 1.55 5.38 -1.80
C LEU A 32 1.88 5.86 -3.22
N LEU A 33 1.57 7.12 -3.56
CA LEU A 33 1.95 7.75 -4.84
C LEU A 33 3.46 7.99 -4.92
N LYS A 34 4.12 8.36 -3.82
CA LYS A 34 5.57 8.59 -3.77
C LYS A 34 6.39 7.34 -4.11
N TYR A 35 5.87 6.16 -3.82
CA TYR A 35 6.56 4.88 -4.00
C TYR A 35 6.00 4.07 -5.19
N ARG A 36 5.48 4.76 -6.21
CA ARG A 36 4.94 4.11 -7.42
C ARG A 36 6.03 3.28 -8.11
N PRO A 37 5.71 2.06 -8.58
CA PRO A 37 6.65 1.31 -9.41
C PRO A 37 6.96 2.08 -10.71
N GLU A 38 8.20 1.95 -11.17
CA GLU A 38 8.68 2.54 -12.42
C GLU A 38 7.86 2.05 -13.62
N GLY A 39 7.66 2.93 -14.60
CA GLY A 39 7.07 2.58 -15.89
C GLY A 39 8.01 1.72 -16.75
N ILE A 40 7.48 1.14 -17.82
CA ILE A 40 8.25 0.28 -18.73
C ILE A 40 9.41 1.05 -19.36
N ASP A 41 9.20 2.31 -19.75
CA ASP A 41 10.23 3.14 -20.40
C ASP A 41 11.32 3.58 -19.43
N GLN A 42 10.93 3.99 -18.22
CA GLN A 42 11.87 4.30 -17.13
C GLN A 42 12.72 3.08 -16.77
N LYS A 43 12.13 1.88 -16.78
CA LYS A 43 12.84 0.62 -16.54
C LYS A 43 13.86 0.33 -17.64
N LYS A 44 13.51 0.58 -18.92
CA LYS A 44 14.44 0.45 -20.06
C LYS A 44 15.61 1.42 -19.92
N GLU A 45 15.34 2.69 -19.63
CA GLU A 45 16.37 3.72 -19.44
C GLU A 45 17.31 3.36 -18.27
N ARG A 46 16.77 2.86 -17.16
CA ARG A 46 17.56 2.38 -16.02
C ARG A 46 18.47 1.21 -16.40
N LEU A 47 17.99 0.28 -17.23
CA LEU A 47 18.78 -0.87 -17.68
C LEU A 47 19.90 -0.43 -18.63
N LEU A 48 19.62 0.51 -19.55
CA LEU A 48 20.62 1.09 -20.45
C LEU A 48 21.74 1.78 -19.67
N LYS A 49 21.38 2.62 -18.69
CA LYS A 49 22.37 3.31 -17.82
C LYS A 49 23.22 2.33 -17.01
N ARG A 50 22.64 1.19 -16.59
CA ARG A 50 23.40 0.12 -15.90
C ARG A 50 24.39 -0.57 -16.82
N ALA A 51 23.95 -0.95 -18.03
CA ALA A 51 24.82 -1.59 -19.00
C ALA A 51 26.01 -0.68 -19.38
N GLN A 52 25.77 0.63 -19.53
CA GLN A 52 26.83 1.62 -19.76
C GLN A 52 27.81 1.71 -18.58
N ALA A 53 27.31 1.80 -17.34
CA ALA A 53 28.14 1.88 -16.14
C ALA A 53 28.98 0.61 -15.90
N GLU A 54 28.43 -0.57 -16.22
CA GLU A 54 29.16 -1.84 -16.17
C GLU A 54 30.26 -1.92 -17.23
N THR A 55 30.01 -1.40 -18.44
CA THR A 55 31.02 -1.32 -19.52
C THR A 55 32.16 -0.36 -19.16
N GLU A 56 31.87 0.71 -18.41
CA GLU A 56 32.88 1.63 -17.86
C GLU A 56 33.64 1.10 -16.64
N GLY A 57 33.35 -0.12 -16.16
CA GLY A 57 34.09 -0.78 -15.08
C GLY A 57 33.87 -0.19 -13.67
N LYS A 58 32.90 0.72 -13.49
CA LYS A 58 32.54 1.24 -12.16
C LYS A 58 31.55 0.28 -11.51
N THR A 59 31.95 -0.39 -10.42
CA THR A 59 31.07 -1.23 -9.60
C THR A 59 29.90 -0.38 -9.06
N PRO A 60 28.67 -0.58 -9.55
CA PRO A 60 27.60 0.34 -9.24
C PRO A 60 26.93 -0.03 -7.90
N GLU A 61 27.18 0.75 -6.85
CA GLU A 61 26.41 0.68 -5.59
C GLU A 61 24.97 1.20 -5.80
N PHE A 62 24.11 0.37 -6.38
CA PHE A 62 22.70 0.72 -6.54
C PHE A 62 21.89 0.33 -5.31
N LYS A 63 21.38 1.35 -4.60
CA LYS A 63 20.32 1.18 -3.60
C LYS A 63 19.06 0.65 -4.29
N LYS A 64 18.57 -0.52 -3.86
CA LYS A 64 17.34 -1.13 -4.40
C LYS A 64 16.16 -0.16 -4.21
N PRO A 65 15.40 0.18 -5.26
CA PRO A 65 14.32 1.14 -5.15
C PRO A 65 13.21 0.58 -4.24
N ILE A 66 12.76 1.40 -3.30
CA ILE A 66 11.63 1.08 -2.42
C ILE A 66 10.37 1.32 -3.22
N VAL A 67 9.75 0.23 -3.68
CA VAL A 67 8.52 0.27 -4.47
C VAL A 67 7.38 -0.34 -3.69
N VAL A 68 6.19 0.14 -4.00
CA VAL A 68 4.98 -0.50 -3.52
C VAL A 68 4.76 -1.84 -4.22
N LYS A 69 4.38 -2.83 -3.43
CA LYS A 69 4.10 -4.20 -3.86
C LYS A 69 2.62 -4.36 -4.16
N TYR A 70 2.32 -5.09 -5.23
CA TYR A 70 0.96 -5.34 -5.73
C TYR A 70 0.81 -6.81 -6.13
N GLY A 71 -0.45 -7.25 -6.26
CA GLY A 71 -0.84 -8.62 -6.63
C GLY A 71 -1.04 -9.54 -5.42
N LEU A 72 -2.14 -10.29 -5.41
CA LEU A 72 -2.59 -11.07 -4.24
C LEU A 72 -1.53 -12.08 -3.75
N ASN A 73 -0.93 -12.86 -4.67
CA ASN A 73 0.06 -13.89 -4.32
C ASN A 73 1.36 -13.29 -3.76
N HIS A 74 1.78 -12.14 -4.29
CA HIS A 74 2.99 -11.49 -3.81
C HIS A 74 2.75 -10.81 -2.46
N VAL A 75 1.57 -10.24 -2.28
CA VAL A 75 1.12 -9.57 -1.07
C VAL A 75 1.04 -10.55 0.10
N THR A 76 0.39 -11.69 -0.11
CA THR A 76 0.23 -12.76 0.89
C THR A 76 1.57 -13.34 1.34
N TYR A 77 2.48 -13.61 0.39
CA TYR A 77 3.85 -14.00 0.71
C TYR A 77 4.57 -12.96 1.60
N LEU A 78 4.42 -11.66 1.33
CA LEU A 78 5.05 -10.62 2.14
C LEU A 78 4.45 -10.48 3.54
N ILE A 79 3.18 -10.83 3.71
CA ILE A 79 2.47 -10.85 4.99
C ILE A 79 2.96 -12.03 5.84
N GLU A 80 3.07 -13.23 5.25
CA GLU A 80 3.58 -14.41 5.93
C GLU A 80 5.02 -14.23 6.40
N GLN A 81 5.82 -13.51 5.62
CA GLN A 81 7.20 -13.16 5.96
C GLN A 81 7.29 -11.98 6.96
N ASN A 82 6.16 -11.45 7.42
CA ASN A 82 6.05 -10.28 8.31
C ASN A 82 6.85 -9.05 7.84
N LYS A 83 6.92 -8.84 6.52
CA LYS A 83 7.64 -7.72 5.88
C LYS A 83 6.72 -6.55 5.53
N ALA A 84 5.41 -6.75 5.63
CA ALA A 84 4.39 -5.75 5.36
C ALA A 84 4.04 -4.97 6.63
N LYS A 85 3.92 -3.64 6.54
CA LYS A 85 3.48 -2.81 7.67
C LYS A 85 2.06 -2.28 7.54
N LEU A 86 1.66 -1.99 6.29
CA LEU A 86 0.36 -1.45 5.97
C LEU A 86 -0.15 -2.10 4.69
N VAL A 87 -1.39 -2.57 4.74
CA VAL A 87 -2.10 -3.14 3.59
C VAL A 87 -3.34 -2.30 3.30
N VAL A 88 -3.47 -1.84 2.06
CA VAL A 88 -4.64 -1.11 1.59
C VAL A 88 -5.42 -1.98 0.61
N ILE A 89 -6.72 -2.11 0.87
CA ILE A 89 -7.65 -3.00 0.17
C ILE A 89 -8.77 -2.17 -0.44
N ALA A 90 -9.07 -2.39 -1.71
CA ALA A 90 -10.26 -1.84 -2.33
C ALA A 90 -11.52 -2.54 -1.81
N HIS A 91 -12.60 -1.80 -1.60
CA HIS A 91 -13.86 -2.39 -1.17
C HIS A 91 -14.59 -3.16 -2.29
N ASP A 92 -14.33 -2.79 -3.55
CA ASP A 92 -15.02 -3.31 -4.74
C ASP A 92 -14.11 -4.33 -5.44
N ILE A 93 -14.23 -5.58 -5.01
CA ILE A 93 -13.45 -6.70 -5.53
C ILE A 93 -14.43 -7.81 -5.87
N ASP A 94 -14.60 -8.03 -7.16
CA ASP A 94 -15.37 -9.14 -7.72
C ASP A 94 -14.40 -10.14 -8.35
N PRO A 95 -14.27 -11.38 -7.83
CA PRO A 95 -15.00 -12.04 -6.73
C PRO A 95 -14.49 -11.73 -5.30
N ILE A 96 -15.40 -11.66 -4.32
CA ILE A 96 -15.12 -11.28 -2.91
C ILE A 96 -14.39 -12.38 -2.12
N GLU A 97 -14.47 -13.62 -2.58
CA GLU A 97 -13.87 -14.83 -2.03
C GLU A 97 -12.35 -14.71 -1.92
N LEU A 98 -11.73 -13.96 -2.83
CA LEU A 98 -10.29 -13.75 -2.88
C LEU A 98 -9.74 -13.01 -1.67
N VAL A 99 -10.58 -12.22 -0.98
CA VAL A 99 -10.15 -11.23 0.02
C VAL A 99 -10.81 -11.48 1.37
N VAL A 100 -11.89 -12.26 1.42
CA VAL A 100 -12.65 -12.60 2.63
C VAL A 100 -11.78 -13.09 3.80
N TRP A 101 -10.74 -13.85 3.51
CA TRP A 101 -9.83 -14.45 4.50
C TRP A 101 -8.68 -13.51 4.93
N LEU A 102 -8.41 -12.45 4.18
CA LEU A 102 -7.28 -11.56 4.43
C LEU A 102 -7.39 -10.83 5.79
N PRO A 103 -8.54 -10.27 6.20
CA PRO A 103 -8.68 -9.64 7.53
C PRO A 103 -8.39 -10.57 8.70
N ALA A 104 -8.69 -11.86 8.57
CA ALA A 104 -8.34 -12.86 9.57
C ALA A 104 -6.81 -13.09 9.61
N LEU A 105 -6.17 -13.16 8.43
CA LEU A 105 -4.71 -13.29 8.33
C LEU A 105 -3.99 -12.07 8.92
N TYR A 106 -4.45 -10.85 8.64
CA TYR A 106 -3.83 -9.62 9.16
C TYR A 106 -3.85 -9.56 10.69
N ARG A 107 -4.96 -10.00 11.31
CA ARG A 107 -5.08 -10.07 12.77
C ARG A 107 -4.11 -11.09 13.38
N LYS A 108 -3.93 -12.24 12.73
CA LYS A 108 -3.00 -13.28 13.18
C LYS A 108 -1.52 -12.85 13.10
N MET A 109 -1.19 -12.04 12.08
CA MET A 109 0.17 -11.56 11.84
C MET A 109 0.44 -10.14 12.42
N GLU A 110 -0.53 -9.57 13.13
CA GLU A 110 -0.46 -8.22 13.74
C GLU A 110 -0.17 -7.08 12.73
N ILE A 111 -0.72 -7.18 11.52
CA ILE A 111 -0.51 -6.20 10.44
C ILE A 111 -1.69 -5.23 10.35
N LEU A 112 -1.39 -3.93 10.19
CA LEU A 112 -2.41 -2.90 10.00
C LEU A 112 -2.97 -2.95 8.57
N TYR A 113 -4.30 -2.97 8.44
CA TYR A 113 -5.01 -2.91 7.16
C TYR A 113 -6.05 -1.79 7.13
N CYS A 114 -6.33 -1.30 5.93
CA CYS A 114 -7.32 -0.27 5.68
C CYS A 114 -8.14 -0.63 4.44
N ILE A 115 -9.45 -0.39 4.51
CA ILE A 115 -10.38 -0.60 3.39
C ILE A 115 -10.76 0.76 2.84
N VAL A 116 -10.64 0.93 1.52
CA VAL A 116 -10.78 2.21 0.83
C VAL A 116 -11.77 2.08 -0.32
N GLU A 117 -12.55 3.13 -0.56
CA GLU A 117 -13.43 3.24 -1.72
C GLU A 117 -12.65 3.44 -3.03
N PRO A 118 -13.14 2.95 -4.18
CA PRO A 118 -12.42 2.89 -5.43
C PRO A 118 -12.42 4.24 -6.15
N ASN A 119 -13.19 5.23 -5.65
CA ASN A 119 -13.24 6.60 -6.18
C ASN A 119 -11.85 7.26 -6.19
N PHE A 120 -10.93 6.75 -5.37
CA PHE A 120 -9.53 7.07 -5.51
C PHE A 120 -8.88 6.19 -6.58
N CYS A 121 -8.30 6.82 -7.61
CA CYS A 121 -7.58 6.15 -8.71
C CYS A 121 -6.46 5.24 -8.17
N PHE A 122 -6.81 3.99 -7.88
CA PHE A 122 -5.89 2.89 -7.61
C PHE A 122 -5.72 2.11 -8.91
N PRO A 123 -4.62 2.28 -9.65
CA PRO A 123 -4.33 1.41 -10.78
C PRO A 123 -4.06 -0.05 -10.36
N PHE A 124 -3.93 -0.32 -9.05
CA PHE A 124 -3.68 -1.66 -8.48
C PHE A 124 -4.55 -1.84 -7.22
N GLN A 125 -5.44 -2.85 -7.23
CA GLN A 125 -6.50 -3.08 -6.23
C GLN A 125 -6.00 -3.45 -4.82
N ILE A 126 -4.80 -4.03 -4.70
CA ILE A 126 -4.21 -4.42 -3.42
C ILE A 126 -2.80 -3.85 -3.35
N LYS A 127 -2.55 -3.04 -2.32
CA LYS A 127 -1.33 -2.25 -2.23
C LYS A 127 -0.66 -2.44 -0.87
N ILE A 128 0.58 -2.95 -0.87
CA ILE A 128 1.36 -3.18 0.36
C ILE A 128 2.59 -2.27 0.43
N ARG A 129 2.74 -1.57 1.55
CA ARG A 129 4.01 -0.96 1.92
C ARG A 129 4.85 -1.97 2.71
N SER A 130 5.80 -2.61 2.02
CA SER A 130 6.85 -3.38 2.66
C SER A 130 8.00 -2.44 3.01
N THR A 131 8.14 -2.11 4.29
CA THR A 131 9.30 -1.32 4.75
C THR A 131 10.34 -2.29 5.29
N ASN A 132 11.44 -2.49 4.56
CA ASN A 132 12.66 -3.05 5.16
C ASN A 132 13.51 -1.96 5.84
N THR A 133 13.03 -0.73 5.92
CA THR A 133 13.59 0.31 6.78
C THR A 133 12.86 0.33 8.11
N ARG A 134 13.61 0.04 9.17
CA ARG A 134 13.28 0.22 10.58
C ARG A 134 12.82 1.66 10.82
N LEU A 135 11.54 1.94 10.54
CA LEU A 135 10.85 3.11 11.07
C LEU A 135 10.72 2.88 12.58
N ARG A 136 11.79 3.20 13.29
CA ARG A 136 11.77 3.53 14.70
C ARG A 136 10.75 4.66 14.79
N LEU A 137 9.56 4.37 15.32
CA LEU A 137 8.70 5.37 15.92
C LEU A 137 9.62 6.14 16.87
N LYS A 138 10.10 7.31 16.44
CA LYS A 138 10.64 8.27 17.38
C LYS A 138 9.45 8.66 18.23
N ARG A 139 9.55 8.28 19.51
CA ARG A 139 8.69 8.70 20.60
C ARG A 139 8.28 10.17 20.42
N SER A 140 7.01 10.42 20.69
CA SER A 140 6.41 11.71 21.00
C SER A 140 7.40 12.70 21.60
N LEU A 141 7.57 13.86 20.94
CA LEU A 141 7.94 15.11 21.58
C LEU A 141 7.08 16.21 20.95
N SER A 142 6.11 16.66 21.75
CA SER A 142 5.55 18.02 21.87
C SER A 142 5.52 18.94 20.64
N SER A 143 4.31 19.41 20.30
CA SER A 143 4.03 20.63 19.54
C SER A 143 4.76 21.86 20.13
N PRO A 144 4.99 22.92 19.33
CA PRO A 144 4.17 24.11 19.58
C PRO A 144 3.72 24.87 18.31
N ALA A 145 2.55 25.49 18.47
CA ALA A 145 2.08 26.80 17.98
C ALA A 145 2.33 27.30 16.54
N ARG A 146 1.21 27.80 16.00
CA ARG A 146 0.98 28.79 14.93
C ARG A 146 2.12 29.80 14.72
N GLU A 147 2.34 30.16 13.45
CA GLU A 147 2.49 31.55 13.03
C GLU A 147 2.10 31.71 11.56
N CYS A 148 1.19 32.66 11.33
CA CYS A 148 0.83 33.18 10.02
C CYS A 148 1.97 34.05 9.47
N GLY A 149 2.17 34.08 8.14
CA GLY A 149 3.09 35.01 7.50
C GLY A 149 2.94 35.02 5.98
N HIS A 150 2.67 36.21 5.45
CA HIS A 150 2.41 36.59 4.07
C HIS A 150 3.47 36.19 3.04
N LEU A 151 3.04 35.83 1.83
CA LEU A 151 2.95 36.71 0.63
C LEU A 151 2.05 36.06 -0.42
#